data_AF-A0A7Z9Q6Q6-F1
#
_entry.id   AF-A0A7Z9Q6Q6-F1
#
_cell.length_a   1.000
_cell.length_b   1.000
_cell.length_c   1.000
_cell.angle_alpha   90.00
_cell.angle_beta   90.00
_cell.angle_gamma   90.00
#
_symmetry.space_group_name_H-M   'P 1'
#
loop_
_entity.id
_entity.type
_entity.pdbx_description
1 polymer ?
#
loop_
_entity_poly.entity_id
_entity_poly.type
_entity_poly.pdbx_seq_one_letter_code
_entity_poly.pdbx_strand_id
1 'polypeptide(L)'
;MRRRSKRNARKHKEFIQTLTFFGITIMSIMGLIGYLWVYTEIDETLVAIEVQKATLDELNNSIKELQNDIALLERVDRITETARKDLGMVFASPETISVYIEPGNLALNK
;
A
#
# COMPACT_ATOMS: atom_id res chain seq x y z
N MET A 1 -14.87 -64.49 44.62
CA MET A 1 -14.65 -63.90 43.27
C MET A 1 -14.32 -62.39 43.23
N ARG A 2 -14.69 -61.56 44.23
CA ARG A 2 -14.56 -60.08 44.19
C ARG A 2 -13.12 -59.50 44.13
N ARG A 3 -12.08 -60.25 44.53
CA ARG A 3 -10.67 -59.78 44.54
C ARG A 3 -10.00 -59.72 43.15
N ARG A 4 -10.43 -60.54 42.18
CA ARG A 4 -9.82 -60.58 40.82
C ARG A 4 -10.18 -59.34 39.99
N SER A 5 -11.42 -58.86 40.09
CA SER A 5 -11.91 -57.67 39.37
C SER A 5 -11.18 -56.37 39.76
N LYS A 6 -10.91 -56.16 41.07
CA LYS A 6 -10.11 -55.01 41.54
C LYS A 6 -8.68 -54.97 40.98
N ARG A 7 -8.12 -56.13 40.63
CA ARG A 7 -6.73 -56.25 40.14
C ARG A 7 -6.61 -55.88 38.66
N ASN A 8 -7.61 -56.20 37.84
CA ASN A 8 -7.68 -55.79 36.43
C ASN A 8 -7.98 -54.29 36.29
N ALA A 9 -8.86 -53.73 37.15
CA ALA A 9 -9.13 -52.29 37.16
C ALA A 9 -7.88 -51.44 37.49
N ARG A 10 -6.98 -51.93 38.36
CA ARG A 10 -5.68 -51.27 38.62
C ARG A 10 -4.77 -51.26 37.38
N LYS A 11 -4.69 -52.39 36.66
CA LYS A 11 -3.90 -52.48 35.42
C LYS A 11 -4.38 -51.53 34.31
N HIS A 12 -5.71 -51.40 34.14
CA HIS A 12 -6.27 -50.43 33.20
C HIS A 12 -6.00 -48.98 33.62
N LYS A 13 -6.00 -48.69 34.93
CA LYS A 13 -5.69 -47.36 35.45
C LYS A 13 -4.22 -46.97 35.20
N GLU A 14 -3.30 -47.93 35.38
CA GLU A 14 -1.88 -47.75 35.05
C GLU A 14 -1.65 -47.56 33.55
N PHE A 15 -2.32 -48.34 32.69
CA PHE A 15 -2.24 -48.18 31.24
C PHE A 15 -2.76 -46.81 30.77
N ILE A 16 -3.92 -46.38 31.29
CA ILE A 16 -4.46 -45.05 31.00
C ILE A 16 -3.49 -43.97 31.50
N GLN A 17 -2.92 -44.12 32.69
CA GLN A 17 -1.95 -43.15 33.23
C GLN A 17 -0.73 -42.99 32.31
N THR A 18 -0.11 -44.08 31.84
CA THR A 18 1.01 -44.02 30.90
C THR A 18 0.60 -43.43 29.55
N LEU A 19 -0.60 -43.75 29.05
CA LEU A 19 -1.13 -43.19 27.81
C LEU A 19 -1.35 -41.67 27.93
N THR A 20 -1.85 -41.20 29.08
CA THR A 20 -2.02 -39.76 29.34
C THR A 20 -0.68 -39.05 29.42
N PHE A 21 0.32 -39.63 30.08
CA PHE A 21 1.68 -39.07 30.08
C PHE A 21 2.22 -38.93 28.67
N PHE A 22 2.08 -39.98 27.85
CA PHE A 22 2.52 -39.96 26.45
C PHE A 22 1.78 -38.87 25.64
N GLY A 23 0.46 -38.77 25.81
CA GLY A 23 -0.37 -37.75 25.17
C GLY A 23 0.03 -36.33 25.55
N ILE A 24 0.36 -36.08 26.83
CA ILE A 24 0.86 -34.78 27.30
C ILE A 24 2.20 -34.45 26.64
N THR A 25 3.13 -35.41 26.54
CA THR A 25 4.40 -35.18 25.82
C THR A 25 4.19 -34.84 24.35
N ILE A 26 3.32 -35.57 23.63
CA ILE A 26 3.03 -35.27 22.22
C ILE A 26 2.38 -33.88 22.10
N MET A 27 1.41 -33.58 22.96
CA MET A 27 0.76 -32.27 22.98
C MET A 27 1.76 -31.16 23.29
N SER A 28 2.72 -31.39 24.18
CA SER A 28 3.78 -30.42 24.48
C SER A 28 4.68 -30.19 23.29
N ILE A 29 5.05 -31.23 22.54
CA ILE A 29 5.85 -31.10 21.31
C ILE A 29 5.06 -30.36 20.22
N MET A 30 3.78 -30.72 20.02
CA MET A 30 2.92 -30.04 19.05
C MET A 30 2.73 -28.56 19.39
N GLY A 31 2.56 -28.24 20.68
CA GLY A 31 2.50 -26.86 21.14
C GLY A 31 3.77 -26.08 20.84
N LEU A 32 4.94 -26.72 20.99
CA LEU A 32 6.23 -26.10 20.64
C LEU A 32 6.37 -25.85 19.14
N ILE A 33 5.98 -26.83 18.32
CA ILE A 33 6.01 -26.71 16.86
C ILE A 33 5.04 -25.61 16.40
N GLY A 34 3.82 -25.60 16.94
CA GLY A 34 2.82 -24.57 16.65
C GLY A 34 3.28 -23.18 17.05
N TYR A 35 3.95 -23.04 18.20
CA TYR A 35 4.54 -21.77 18.63
C TYR A 35 5.56 -21.25 17.61
N LEU A 36 6.49 -22.10 17.17
CA LEU A 36 7.48 -21.73 16.16
C LEU A 36 6.83 -21.36 14.83
N TRP A 37 5.82 -22.13 14.40
CA TRP A 37 5.11 -21.85 13.15
C TRP A 37 4.39 -20.51 13.16
N VAL A 38 3.66 -20.19 14.24
CA VAL A 38 3.01 -18.89 14.40
C VAL A 38 4.05 -17.77 14.42
N TYR A 39 5.18 -17.97 15.10
CA TYR A 39 6.25 -16.98 15.12
C TYR A 39 6.82 -16.72 13.72
N THR A 40 7.09 -17.76 12.93
CA THR A 40 7.60 -17.60 11.57
C THR A 40 6.58 -16.94 10.63
N GLU A 41 5.30 -17.26 10.78
CA GLU A 41 4.21 -16.66 9.98
C GLU A 41 4.07 -15.16 10.28
N ILE A 42 4.15 -14.78 11.55
CA ILE A 42 4.12 -13.37 11.96
C ILE A 42 5.33 -12.62 11.39
N ASP A 43 6.52 -13.23 11.43
CA ASP A 43 7.73 -12.59 10.91
C ASP A 43 7.63 -12.33 9.39
N GLU A 44 7.19 -13.33 8.62
CA GLU A 44 7.02 -13.20 7.17
C GLU A 44 5.99 -12.12 6.80
N THR A 45 4.85 -12.09 7.52
CA THR A 45 3.82 -11.07 7.28
C THR A 45 4.28 -9.67 7.64
N LEU A 46 5.06 -9.50 8.70
CA LEU A 46 5.65 -8.20 9.07
C LEU A 46 6.62 -7.69 7.99
N VAL A 47 7.49 -8.56 7.48
CA VAL A 47 8.41 -8.23 6.38
C VAL A 47 7.63 -7.83 5.13
N ALA A 48 6.56 -8.55 4.78
CA ALA A 48 5.73 -8.22 3.62
C ALA A 48 5.06 -6.85 3.77
N ILE A 49 4.61 -6.48 4.98
CA ILE A 49 4.04 -5.16 5.27
C ILE A 49 5.11 -4.07 5.15
N GLU A 50 6.31 -4.32 5.65
CA GLU A 50 7.42 -3.36 5.57
C GLU A 50 7.82 -3.08 4.11
N VAL A 51 7.92 -4.13 3.29
CA VAL A 51 8.17 -3.99 1.85
C VAL A 51 7.05 -3.21 1.16
N GLN A 52 5.78 -3.53 1.44
CA GLN A 52 4.66 -2.79 0.87
C GLN A 52 4.68 -1.31 1.27
N LYS A 53 5.00 -1.02 2.52
CA LYS A 53 5.12 0.36 3.01
C LYS A 53 6.25 1.11 2.31
N ALA A 54 7.42 0.49 2.16
CA ALA A 54 8.54 1.09 1.43
C ALA A 54 8.17 1.38 -0.03
N THR A 55 7.50 0.44 -0.71
CA THR A 55 7.00 0.62 -2.08
C THR A 55 5.99 1.76 -2.18
N LEU A 56 5.09 1.90 -1.20
CA LEU A 56 4.14 3.01 -1.17
C LEU A 56 4.84 4.36 -1.03
N ASP A 57 5.85 4.45 -0.17
CA ASP A 57 6.63 5.69 0.02
C ASP A 57 7.42 6.04 -1.26
N GLU A 58 8.03 5.06 -1.92
CA GLU A 58 8.74 5.24 -3.19
C GLU A 58 7.78 5.69 -4.32
N LEU A 59 6.61 5.07 -4.42
CA LEU A 59 5.61 5.45 -5.41
C LEU A 59 5.10 6.87 -5.16
N ASN A 60 4.90 7.25 -3.90
CA ASN A 60 4.49 8.60 -3.54
C ASN A 60 5.57 9.64 -3.87
N ASN A 61 6.85 9.30 -3.66
CA ASN A 61 7.95 10.16 -4.09
C ASN A 61 7.97 10.32 -5.62
N SER A 62 7.80 9.22 -6.35
CA SER A 62 7.73 9.23 -7.82
C SER A 62 6.58 10.10 -8.34
N ILE A 63 5.40 10.01 -7.71
CA ILE A 63 4.26 10.87 -8.05
C ILE A 63 4.61 12.35 -7.84
N LYS A 64 5.27 12.68 -6.72
CA LYS A 64 5.66 14.05 -6.40
C LYS A 64 6.70 14.59 -7.39
N GLU A 65 7.66 13.77 -7.81
CA GLU A 65 8.64 14.13 -8.84
C GLU A 65 7.96 14.41 -10.17
N LEU A 66 7.06 13.51 -10.63
CA LEU A 66 6.30 13.71 -11.85
C LEU A 66 5.44 14.98 -11.80
N GLN A 67 4.82 15.28 -10.66
CA GLN A 67 4.05 16.51 -10.48
C GLN A 67 4.94 17.76 -10.58
N ASN A 68 6.17 17.70 -10.07
CA ASN A 68 7.14 18.79 -10.20
C ASN A 68 7.54 18.99 -11.67
N ASP A 69 7.84 17.90 -12.38
CA ASP A 69 8.18 17.95 -13.80
C ASP A 69 7.03 18.56 -14.63
N ILE A 70 5.79 18.17 -14.36
CA ILE A 70 4.61 18.77 -15.00
C ILE A 70 4.57 20.28 -14.71
N ALA A 71 4.73 20.70 -13.45
CA ALA A 71 4.72 22.12 -13.09
C ALA A 71 5.86 22.91 -13.77
N LEU A 72 7.03 22.30 -13.96
CA LEU A 72 8.15 22.90 -14.68
C LEU A 72 7.86 23.04 -16.17
N LEU A 73 7.22 22.04 -16.78
CA LEU A 73 6.84 22.03 -18.20
C LEU A 73 5.67 22.97 -18.49
N GLU A 74 4.73 23.12 -17.56
CA GLU A 74 3.58 24.03 -17.67
C GLU A 74 4.01 25.51 -17.57
N ARG A 75 5.21 25.80 -17.05
CA ARG A 75 5.67 27.17 -16.89
C ARG A 75 5.77 27.89 -18.23
N VAL A 76 5.12 29.05 -18.33
CA VAL A 76 5.04 29.88 -19.55
C VAL A 76 6.42 30.17 -20.14
N ASP A 77 7.44 30.42 -19.32
CA ASP A 77 8.81 30.65 -19.79
C ASP A 77 9.37 29.46 -20.58
N ARG A 78 9.13 28.23 -20.09
CA ARG A 78 9.57 26.99 -20.76
C ARG A 78 8.78 26.75 -22.03
N ILE A 79 7.47 26.96 -22.00
CA ILE A 79 6.62 26.86 -23.20
C ILE A 79 7.09 27.85 -24.27
N THR A 80 7.36 29.09 -23.87
CA THR A 80 7.81 30.16 -24.78
C THR A 80 9.20 29.89 -25.34
N GLU A 81 10.13 29.39 -24.51
CA GLU A 81 11.47 28.98 -24.94
C GLU A 81 11.41 27.87 -25.99
N THR A 82 10.63 26.81 -25.72
CA THR A 82 10.43 25.69 -26.64
C THR A 82 9.74 26.15 -27.93
N ALA A 83 8.68 26.97 -27.84
CA ALA A 83 7.99 27.50 -29.01
C ALA A 83 8.91 28.34 -29.90
N ARG A 84 9.80 29.14 -29.31
CA ARG A 84 10.76 29.95 -30.06
C ARG A 84 11.88 29.13 -30.68
N LYS A 85 12.44 28.19 -29.92
CA LYS A 85 13.62 27.41 -30.33
C LYS A 85 13.27 26.29 -31.30
N ASP A 86 12.22 25.54 -31.02
CA ASP A 86 11.92 24.30 -31.72
C ASP A 86 10.82 24.49 -32.78
N LEU A 87 9.88 25.40 -32.54
CA LEU A 87 8.79 25.72 -33.48
C LEU A 87 9.04 26.99 -34.31
N GLY A 88 10.16 27.69 -34.06
CA GLY A 88 10.51 28.93 -34.77
C GLY A 88 9.50 30.07 -34.57
N MET A 89 8.68 29.99 -33.51
CA MET A 89 7.63 30.98 -33.26
C MET A 89 8.24 32.30 -32.78
N VAL A 90 7.62 33.40 -33.20
CA VAL A 90 7.97 34.76 -32.80
C VAL A 90 6.74 35.43 -32.20
N PHE A 91 6.94 36.42 -31.33
CA PHE A 91 5.83 37.20 -30.80
C PHE A 91 5.10 37.91 -31.94
N ALA A 92 3.77 37.76 -31.97
CA ALA A 92 2.94 38.50 -32.91
C ALA A 92 3.04 39.99 -32.60
N SER A 93 3.14 40.81 -33.64
CA SER A 93 3.03 42.25 -33.48
C SER A 93 1.60 42.62 -33.09
N PRO A 94 1.39 43.53 -32.14
CA PRO A 94 0.04 43.95 -31.75
C PRO A 94 -0.63 44.66 -32.93
N GLU A 95 -1.69 44.06 -33.45
CA GLU A 95 -2.55 44.69 -34.45
C GLU A 95 -3.62 45.53 -33.77
N THR A 96 -3.81 46.77 -34.25
CA THR A 96 -4.87 47.64 -33.72
C THR A 96 -6.20 47.26 -34.34
N ILE A 97 -7.11 46.73 -33.52
CA ILE A 97 -8.49 46.46 -33.95
C ILE A 97 -9.31 47.74 -33.74
N SER A 98 -9.66 48.42 -34.83
CA SER A 98 -10.59 49.54 -34.79
C SER A 98 -12.02 49.03 -35.00
N VAL A 99 -12.83 49.08 -33.93
CA VAL A 99 -14.27 48.79 -34.01
C VAL A 99 -15.01 50.10 -34.24
N TYR A 100 -15.66 50.23 -35.40
CA TYR A 100 -16.56 51.35 -35.69
C TYR A 100 -17.93 51.04 -35.11
N ILE A 101 -18.34 51.81 -34.10
CA ILE A 101 -19.68 51.72 -33.52
C ILE A 101 -20.52 52.84 -34.13
N GLU A 102 -21.66 52.49 -34.73
CA GLU A 102 -22.61 53.50 -35.23
C GLU A 102 -23.19 54.32 -34.05
N PRO A 103 -23.37 55.65 -34.20
CA PRO A 103 -23.78 56.55 -33.11
C PRO A 103 -25.10 56.17 -32.41
N GLY A 104 -25.95 55.35 -33.05
CA GLY A 104 -27.25 54.93 -32.52
C GLY A 104 -27.23 53.79 -31.50
N ASN A 105 -26.12 53.05 -31.38
CA ASN A 105 -26.01 51.88 -30.49
C ASN A 105 -25.23 52.15 -29.19
N LEU A 106 -24.78 53.40 -28.96
CA LEU A 106 -24.15 53.84 -27.71
C LEU A 106 -25.16 54.47 -26.73
N ALA A 107 -26.43 54.07 -26.80
CA ALA A 107 -27.37 54.34 -25.73
C ALA A 107 -26.93 53.55 -24.50
N LEU A 108 -26.06 54.15 -23.69
CA LEU A 108 -25.87 53.78 -22.29
C LEU A 108 -27.25 53.91 -21.65
N ASN A 109 -27.94 52.78 -21.53
CA ASN A 109 -29.20 52.63 -20.85
C ASN A 109 -29.01 53.17 -19.41
N LYS A 110 -29.63 54.31 -19.13
CA LYS A 110 -29.77 54.90 -17.79
C LYS A 110 -31.15 54.56 -17.27
#